data_AF-A0A950INF7-F1
#
_entry.id   AF-A0A950INF7-F1
#
_cell.length_a   1.000
_cell.length_b   1.000
_cell.length_c   1.000
_cell.angle_alpha   90.00
_cell.angle_beta   90.00
_cell.angle_gamma   90.00
#
_symmetry.space_group_name_H-M   'P 1'
#
loop_
_entity.id
_entity.type
_entity.pdbx_description
1 polymer ?
#
loop_
_entity_poly.entity_id
_entity_poly.type
_entity_poly.pdbx_seq_one_letter_code
_entity_poly.pdbx_strand_id
1 'polypeptide(L)'
;MHARSLVSATLVLLIAASAHAEKLKGFYTGSGGLSAEVHRTVMVQFAEDSTALVQQNWDSGDSQVWHAHWIQQGNKVTITFDPQQKFPMVAPLVLNIKHGSLVPETWDSAVLGPLGPPTLAPFAGKNVLKHSVAGCVSLANNDPTLRDCTQWETRTNLK
;
A
#
# COMPACT_ATOMS: atom_id res chain seq x y z
N MET A 1 -39.71 -54.55 -6.31
CA MET A 1 -38.41 -54.16 -6.89
C MET A 1 -38.42 -52.68 -7.21
N HIS A 2 -38.02 -51.79 -6.30
CA HIS A 2 -37.87 -50.36 -6.59
C HIS A 2 -36.48 -49.91 -6.12
N ALA A 3 -35.61 -49.63 -7.09
CA ALA A 3 -34.25 -49.16 -6.88
C ALA A 3 -34.27 -47.66 -6.57
N ARG A 4 -33.66 -47.29 -5.44
CA ARG A 4 -33.45 -45.89 -5.05
C ARG A 4 -32.07 -45.45 -5.53
N SER A 5 -32.03 -44.51 -6.48
CA SER A 5 -30.81 -43.92 -7.00
C SER A 5 -30.43 -42.72 -6.14
N LEU A 6 -29.30 -42.81 -5.43
CA LEU A 6 -28.66 -41.70 -4.70
C LEU A 6 -27.80 -40.90 -5.69
N VAL A 7 -28.19 -39.66 -5.98
CA VAL A 7 -27.35 -38.71 -6.71
C VAL A 7 -26.55 -37.91 -5.70
N SER A 8 -25.26 -38.23 -5.57
CA SER A 8 -24.31 -37.48 -4.76
C SER A 8 -23.81 -36.29 -5.59
N ALA A 9 -24.21 -35.08 -5.23
CA ALA A 9 -23.71 -33.85 -5.86
C ALA A 9 -22.39 -33.45 -5.17
N THR A 10 -21.27 -33.82 -5.79
CA THR A 10 -19.94 -33.38 -5.33
C THR A 10 -19.72 -31.93 -5.75
N LEU A 11 -19.84 -31.01 -4.78
CA LEU A 11 -19.52 -29.60 -4.95
C LEU A 11 -17.99 -29.42 -4.96
N VAL A 12 -17.40 -29.30 -6.15
CA VAL A 12 -15.98 -28.95 -6.31
C VAL A 12 -15.84 -27.43 -6.17
N LEU A 13 -15.47 -26.96 -4.97
CA LEU A 13 -15.01 -25.59 -4.79
C LEU A 13 -13.62 -25.45 -5.40
N LEU A 14 -13.56 -24.87 -6.60
CA LEU A 14 -12.33 -24.38 -7.23
C LEU A 14 -11.80 -23.18 -6.45
N ILE A 15 -10.98 -23.44 -5.43
CA ILE A 15 -10.16 -22.42 -4.79
C ILE A 15 -8.98 -22.14 -5.73
N ALA A 16 -9.21 -21.31 -6.76
CA ALA A 16 -8.14 -20.75 -7.57
C ALA A 16 -7.43 -19.66 -6.75
N ALA A 17 -6.61 -20.06 -5.77
CA ALA A 17 -5.69 -19.14 -5.13
C ALA A 17 -4.70 -18.65 -6.19
N SER A 18 -4.81 -17.37 -6.54
CA SER A 18 -4.02 -16.73 -7.59
C SER A 18 -2.54 -16.72 -7.21
N ALA A 19 -1.74 -17.57 -7.87
CA ALA A 19 -0.27 -17.62 -7.77
C ALA A 19 0.46 -16.30 -8.14
N HIS A 20 -0.27 -15.23 -8.46
CA HIS A 20 0.28 -13.91 -8.78
C HIS A 20 0.53 -13.00 -7.57
N ALA A 21 -0.03 -13.34 -6.39
CA ALA A 21 0.08 -12.53 -5.18
C ALA A 21 1.50 -12.44 -4.58
N GLU A 22 2.43 -13.33 -4.97
CA GLU A 22 3.77 -13.36 -4.37
C GLU A 22 4.62 -12.12 -4.62
N LYS A 23 4.32 -11.33 -5.66
CA LYS A 23 5.13 -10.16 -6.05
C LYS A 23 4.83 -8.88 -5.28
N LEU A 24 3.75 -8.84 -4.51
CA LEU A 24 3.36 -7.66 -3.73
C LEU A 24 3.75 -7.73 -2.26
N LYS A 25 4.37 -8.84 -1.82
CA LYS A 25 4.80 -9.02 -0.44
C LYS A 25 5.78 -7.91 -0.04
N GLY A 26 5.42 -7.14 0.99
CA GLY A 26 6.29 -6.11 1.58
C GLY A 26 5.63 -4.74 1.71
N PHE A 27 6.51 -3.74 1.89
CA PHE A 27 6.13 -2.36 2.14
C PHE A 27 6.25 -1.54 0.87
N TYR A 28 5.23 -0.74 0.60
CA TYR A 28 5.22 0.27 -0.44
C TYR A 28 5.01 1.62 0.21
N THR A 29 5.73 2.64 -0.26
CA THR A 29 5.64 3.98 0.31
C THR A 29 5.83 5.04 -0.76
N GLY A 30 5.13 6.15 -0.58
CA GLY A 30 5.25 7.33 -1.43
C GLY A 30 4.91 8.57 -0.62
N SER A 31 5.47 9.70 -1.03
CA SER A 31 5.12 11.01 -0.48
C SER A 31 4.51 11.89 -1.56
N GLY A 32 3.57 12.74 -1.16
CA GLY A 32 2.90 13.68 -2.06
C GLY A 32 2.52 14.96 -1.32
N GLY A 33 2.36 16.05 -2.06
CA GLY A 33 2.17 17.40 -1.52
C GLY A 33 3.49 18.18 -1.48
N LEU A 34 3.43 19.47 -1.81
CA LEU A 34 4.61 20.37 -1.88
C LEU A 34 4.73 21.31 -0.67
N SER A 35 3.64 21.52 0.07
CA SER A 35 3.61 22.36 1.27
C SER A 35 3.23 21.51 2.49
N ALA A 36 3.63 21.94 3.69
CA ALA A 36 3.43 21.18 4.93
C ALA A 36 1.95 20.87 5.22
N GLU A 37 1.02 21.74 4.77
CA GLU A 37 -0.42 21.58 4.98
C GLU A 37 -1.01 20.40 4.20
N VAL A 38 -0.34 19.97 3.13
CA VAL A 38 -0.82 18.93 2.22
C VAL A 38 0.20 17.82 2.00
N HIS A 39 1.41 17.98 2.54
CA HIS A 39 2.46 16.99 2.49
C HIS A 39 2.12 15.83 3.41
N ARG A 40 2.25 14.63 2.84
CA ARG A 40 2.00 13.40 3.56
C ARG A 40 2.79 12.24 2.96
N THR A 41 3.07 11.28 3.82
CA THR A 41 3.65 9.99 3.45
C THR A 41 2.61 8.91 3.60
N VAL A 42 2.37 8.15 2.53
CA VAL A 42 1.49 6.98 2.52
C VAL A 42 2.34 5.73 2.51
N MET A 43 2.05 4.79 3.40
CA MET A 43 2.66 3.48 3.46
C MET A 43 1.58 2.40 3.35
N VAL A 44 1.84 1.38 2.55
CA VAL A 44 1.00 0.19 2.43
C VAL A 44 1.85 -1.04 2.69
N GLN A 45 1.45 -1.86 3.65
CA GLN A 45 2.04 -3.16 3.91
C GLN A 45 1.07 -4.24 3.46
N PHE A 46 1.47 -5.09 2.53
CA PHE A 46 0.69 -6.25 2.09
C PHE A 46 1.18 -7.51 2.81
N ALA A 47 0.26 -8.21 3.46
CA ALA A 47 0.49 -9.51 4.09
C ALA A 47 0.08 -10.67 3.16
N GLU A 48 0.58 -11.87 3.46
CA GLU A 48 0.36 -13.07 2.63
C GLU A 48 -1.07 -13.62 2.71
N ASP A 49 -1.79 -13.30 3.78
CA ASP A 49 -3.16 -13.74 4.06
C ASP A 49 -4.23 -12.84 3.41
N SER A 50 -3.85 -12.02 2.43
CA SER A 50 -4.71 -11.02 1.78
C SER A 50 -5.16 -9.87 2.68
N THR A 51 -4.50 -9.67 3.84
CA THR A 51 -4.67 -8.45 4.65
C THR A 51 -3.63 -7.39 4.30
N ALA A 52 -3.95 -6.14 4.59
CA ALA A 52 -3.08 -4.99 4.39
C ALA A 52 -3.24 -3.97 5.52
N LEU A 53 -2.14 -3.27 5.81
CA LEU A 53 -2.15 -2.04 6.61
C LEU A 53 -1.87 -0.85 5.71
N VAL A 54 -2.73 0.15 5.76
CA VAL A 54 -2.52 1.44 5.11
C VAL A 54 -2.28 2.47 6.20
N GLN A 55 -1.15 3.14 6.15
CA GLN A 55 -0.81 4.22 7.07
C GLN A 55 -0.58 5.51 6.30
N GLN A 56 -1.09 6.61 6.82
CA GLN A 56 -0.86 7.94 6.29
C GLN A 56 -0.35 8.86 7.40
N ASN A 57 0.84 9.41 7.20
CA ASN A 57 1.46 10.38 8.10
C ASN A 57 1.37 11.76 7.45
N TRP A 58 0.83 12.72 8.18
CA TRP A 58 0.80 14.13 7.81
C TRP A 58 1.92 14.87 8.53
N ASP A 59 2.47 15.93 7.93
CA ASP A 59 3.52 16.72 8.61
C ASP A 59 2.99 17.43 9.86
N SER A 60 1.74 17.88 9.83
CA SER A 60 1.13 18.70 10.87
C SER A 60 0.02 18.01 11.65
N GLY A 61 -0.03 16.68 11.68
CA GLY A 61 -1.16 15.95 12.28
C GLY A 61 -0.85 14.53 12.73
N ASP A 62 -1.86 13.90 13.31
CA ASP A 62 -1.77 12.50 13.76
C ASP A 62 -1.68 11.53 12.58
N SER A 63 -0.91 10.47 12.78
CA SER A 63 -0.88 9.33 11.86
C SER A 63 -2.24 8.64 11.83
N GLN A 64 -2.71 8.33 10.63
CA GLN A 64 -3.92 7.56 10.40
C GLN A 64 -3.56 6.16 9.93
N VAL A 65 -4.19 5.14 10.50
CA VAL A 65 -3.95 3.74 10.16
C VAL A 65 -5.28 3.03 9.89
N TRP A 66 -5.33 2.33 8.76
CA TRP A 66 -6.46 1.51 8.36
C TRP A 66 -6.03 0.05 8.18
N HIS A 67 -6.87 -0.85 8.70
CA HIS A 67 -6.84 -2.26 8.33
C HIS A 67 -7.64 -2.43 7.05
N ALA A 68 -7.17 -3.30 6.17
CA ALA A 68 -7.77 -3.53 4.88
C ALA A 68 -7.52 -4.96 4.41
N HIS A 69 -8.25 -5.33 3.38
CA HIS A 69 -8.04 -6.53 2.61
C HIS A 69 -7.61 -6.16 1.19
N TRP A 70 -6.82 -7.00 0.54
CA TRP A 70 -6.39 -6.74 -0.82
C TRP A 70 -6.54 -7.96 -1.72
N ILE A 71 -6.75 -7.67 -3.01
CA ILE A 71 -6.73 -8.67 -4.07
C ILE A 71 -5.91 -8.13 -5.24
N GLN A 72 -5.25 -9.04 -5.96
CA GLN A 72 -4.54 -8.71 -7.20
C GLN A 72 -5.15 -9.47 -8.39
N GLN A 73 -5.41 -8.74 -9.47
CA GLN A 73 -5.89 -9.27 -10.75
C GLN A 73 -4.99 -8.73 -11.86
N GLY A 74 -4.04 -9.55 -12.31
CA GLY A 74 -3.03 -9.12 -13.28
C GLY A 74 -2.14 -8.00 -12.72
N ASN A 75 -2.16 -6.83 -13.37
CA ASN A 75 -1.44 -5.62 -12.92
C ASN A 75 -2.28 -4.74 -11.99
N LYS A 76 -3.50 -5.12 -11.63
CA LYS A 76 -4.38 -4.32 -10.78
C LYS A 76 -4.39 -4.87 -9.35
N VAL A 77 -4.27 -3.98 -8.37
CA VAL A 77 -4.39 -4.25 -6.94
C VAL A 77 -5.58 -3.46 -6.43
N THR A 78 -6.50 -4.12 -5.73
CA THR A 78 -7.63 -3.44 -5.08
C THR A 78 -7.49 -3.62 -3.58
N ILE A 79 -7.48 -2.52 -2.85
CA ILE A 79 -7.47 -2.47 -1.38
C ILE A 79 -8.86 -2.06 -0.92
N THR A 80 -9.48 -2.90 -0.09
CA THR A 80 -10.79 -2.67 0.52
C THR A 80 -10.60 -2.44 2.00
N PHE A 81 -10.94 -1.23 2.47
CA PHE A 81 -10.76 -0.83 3.85
C PHE A 81 -11.81 -1.46 4.76
N ASP A 82 -11.38 -1.90 5.94
CA ASP A 82 -12.29 -2.40 6.95
C ASP A 82 -13.09 -1.24 7.56
N PRO A 83 -14.39 -1.44 7.85
CA PRO A 83 -15.21 -0.40 8.47
C PRO A 83 -14.69 -0.10 9.89
N GLN A 84 -14.57 1.19 10.21
CA GLN A 84 -14.20 1.65 11.55
C GLN A 84 -15.36 2.45 12.15
N GLN A 85 -15.78 2.13 13.37
CA GLN A 85 -16.96 2.75 14.00
C GLN A 85 -16.93 4.28 14.09
N LYS A 86 -15.73 4.89 14.07
CA LYS A 86 -15.53 6.33 14.28
C LYS A 86 -15.18 7.11 13.02
N PHE A 87 -15.00 6.43 11.90
CA PHE A 87 -14.54 7.05 10.65
C PHE A 87 -15.53 6.77 9.51
N PRO A 88 -15.65 7.69 8.55
CA PRO A 88 -16.45 7.45 7.36
C PRO A 88 -15.94 6.20 6.62
N MET A 89 -16.85 5.51 5.93
CA MET A 89 -16.49 4.39 5.06
C MET A 89 -15.58 4.90 3.94
N VAL A 90 -14.40 4.31 3.82
CA VAL A 90 -13.42 4.68 2.79
C VAL A 90 -13.74 3.91 1.51
N ALA A 91 -13.80 4.59 0.36
CA ALA A 91 -13.96 3.90 -0.91
C ALA A 91 -12.73 3.00 -1.22
N PRO A 92 -12.91 1.86 -1.91
CA PRO A 92 -11.78 1.00 -2.29
C PRO A 92 -10.70 1.74 -3.09
N LEU A 93 -9.44 1.50 -2.71
CA LEU A 93 -8.27 2.05 -3.37
C LEU A 93 -7.78 1.07 -4.45
N VAL A 94 -7.86 1.49 -5.70
CA VAL A 94 -7.41 0.72 -6.87
C VAL A 94 -6.05 1.25 -7.31
N LEU A 95 -5.08 0.36 -7.41
CA LEU A 95 -3.70 0.63 -7.80
C LEU A 95 -3.33 -0.22 -9.02
N ASN A 96 -2.46 0.32 -9.85
CA ASN A 96 -1.91 -0.34 -11.03
C ASN A 96 -0.40 -0.53 -10.85
N ILE A 97 0.08 -1.74 -11.08
CA ILE A 97 1.49 -2.09 -10.99
C ILE A 97 2.17 -1.62 -12.27
N LYS A 98 3.03 -0.61 -12.16
CA LYS A 98 3.84 -0.09 -13.27
C LYS A 98 5.31 -0.06 -12.87
N HIS A 99 6.14 -0.83 -13.57
CA HIS A 99 7.59 -0.92 -13.31
C HIS A 99 7.96 -1.27 -11.85
N GLY A 100 7.12 -2.04 -11.16
CA GLY A 100 7.32 -2.41 -9.76
C GLY A 100 6.84 -1.37 -8.75
N SER A 101 6.29 -0.24 -9.20
CA SER A 101 5.59 0.74 -8.36
C SER A 101 4.07 0.57 -8.43
N LEU A 102 3.38 1.06 -7.41
CA LEU A 102 1.91 1.11 -7.36
C LEU A 102 1.46 2.52 -7.72
N VAL A 103 0.83 2.64 -8.88
CA VAL A 103 0.28 3.90 -9.39
C VAL A 103 -1.22 3.87 -9.17
N PRO A 104 -1.79 4.80 -8.40
CA PRO A 104 -3.21 4.78 -8.12
C PRO A 104 -4.08 5.14 -9.32
N GLU A 105 -5.23 4.46 -9.41
CA GLU A 105 -6.31 4.73 -10.36
C GLU A 105 -7.52 5.39 -9.67
N THR A 106 -7.79 5.04 -8.42
CA THR A 106 -8.85 5.66 -7.60
C THR A 106 -8.29 6.27 -6.33
N TRP A 107 -9.01 7.24 -5.77
CA TRP A 107 -8.69 7.84 -4.48
C TRP A 107 -9.91 8.49 -3.86
N ASP A 108 -10.15 8.20 -2.59
CA ASP A 108 -11.18 8.85 -1.80
C ASP A 108 -10.62 10.17 -1.24
N SER A 109 -10.78 11.26 -1.99
CA SER A 109 -10.23 12.56 -1.57
C SER A 109 -10.90 13.14 -0.33
N ALA A 110 -12.11 12.68 0.01
CA ALA A 110 -12.84 13.16 1.17
C ALA A 110 -12.28 12.58 2.47
N VAL A 111 -11.83 11.32 2.44
CA VAL A 111 -11.31 10.65 3.65
C VAL A 111 -9.78 10.62 3.67
N LEU A 112 -9.16 10.38 2.51
CA LEU A 112 -7.70 10.21 2.42
C LEU A 112 -6.98 11.52 2.06
N GLY A 113 -7.71 12.57 1.71
CA GLY A 113 -7.20 13.93 1.52
C GLY A 113 -7.19 14.41 0.06
N PRO A 114 -7.11 15.72 -0.18
CA PRO A 114 -7.47 16.32 -1.47
C PRO A 114 -6.44 16.12 -2.58
N LEU A 115 -5.17 15.99 -2.24
CA LEU A 115 -4.15 15.64 -3.22
C LEU A 115 -4.18 14.13 -3.38
N GLY A 116 -4.27 13.60 -4.61
CA GLY A 116 -4.31 12.15 -4.86
C GLY A 116 -3.16 11.38 -4.18
N PRO A 117 -3.25 10.06 -4.09
CA PRO A 117 -2.22 9.25 -3.45
C PRO A 117 -0.93 9.39 -4.27
N PRO A 118 0.22 9.43 -3.59
CA PRO A 118 1.49 9.38 -4.31
C PRO A 118 1.65 8.01 -4.98
N THR A 119 2.45 7.97 -6.04
CA THR A 119 2.97 6.69 -6.56
C THR A 119 3.79 6.02 -5.47
N LEU A 120 3.47 4.78 -5.13
CA LEU A 120 4.14 4.05 -4.06
C LEU A 120 5.26 3.18 -4.64
N ALA A 121 6.47 3.35 -4.12
CA ALA A 121 7.62 2.53 -4.47
C ALA A 121 7.86 1.43 -3.41
N PRO A 122 8.34 0.24 -3.80
CA PRO A 122 8.66 -0.82 -2.85
C PRO A 122 9.85 -0.41 -1.99
N PHE A 123 9.75 -0.63 -0.68
CA PHE A 123 10.79 -0.28 0.29
C PHE A 123 12.11 -1.03 0.01
N ALA A 124 12.06 -2.30 -0.40
CA ALA A 124 13.23 -3.17 -0.56
C ALA A 124 13.48 -3.68 -2.01
N GLY A 125 13.02 -2.96 -3.03
CA GLY A 125 13.27 -3.37 -4.43
C GLY A 125 14.71 -3.16 -4.86
N LYS A 126 15.24 -3.96 -5.80
CA LYS A 126 16.54 -3.69 -6.48
C LYS A 126 16.59 -2.33 -7.20
N ASN A 127 15.46 -1.65 -7.29
CA ASN A 127 15.25 -0.35 -7.93
C ASN A 127 14.71 0.69 -6.93
N VAL A 128 15.28 0.78 -5.72
CA VAL A 128 14.95 1.90 -4.82
C VAL A 128 15.27 3.21 -5.54
N LEU A 129 14.27 4.06 -5.75
CA LEU A 129 14.46 5.38 -6.35
C LEU A 129 15.30 6.22 -5.40
N LYS A 130 16.58 6.42 -5.75
CA LYS A 130 17.59 7.17 -4.98
C LYS A 130 17.19 8.62 -4.67
N HIS A 131 16.17 9.14 -5.35
CA HIS A 131 15.66 10.51 -5.19
C HIS A 131 14.30 10.59 -4.46
N SER A 132 13.77 9.49 -3.94
CA SER A 132 12.56 9.52 -3.10
C SER A 132 12.96 9.50 -1.62
N VAL A 133 12.30 10.30 -0.78
CA VAL A 133 12.53 10.32 0.68
C VAL A 133 12.35 8.92 1.30
N ALA A 134 11.33 8.20 0.83
CA ALA A 134 11.09 6.80 1.18
C ALA A 134 12.26 5.87 0.82
N GLY A 135 12.77 5.98 -0.41
CA GLY A 135 13.92 5.21 -0.86
C GLY A 135 15.20 5.61 -0.13
N CYS A 136 15.33 6.87 0.21
CA CYS A 136 16.37 7.44 1.04
C CYS A 136 16.42 6.83 2.45
N VAL A 137 15.28 6.76 3.14
CA VAL A 137 15.18 6.13 4.47
C VAL A 137 15.48 4.64 4.39
N SER A 138 14.99 3.95 3.35
CA SER A 138 15.32 2.53 3.15
C SER A 138 16.79 2.31 2.78
N LEU A 139 17.42 3.22 2.03
CA LEU A 139 18.83 3.14 1.66
C LEU A 139 19.72 3.45 2.87
N ALA A 140 19.36 4.44 3.70
CA ALA A 140 20.10 4.78 4.92
C ALA A 140 20.17 3.62 5.93
N ASN A 141 19.11 2.82 6.03
CA ASN A 141 19.10 1.64 6.90
C ASN A 141 19.99 0.49 6.39
N ASN A 142 20.24 0.41 5.08
CA ASN A 142 21.01 -0.68 4.47
C ASN A 142 22.46 -0.28 4.13
N ASP A 143 22.71 1.00 3.88
CA ASP A 143 24.03 1.60 3.64
C ASP A 143 24.02 3.08 4.08
N PRO A 144 24.42 3.37 5.33
CA PRO A 144 24.41 4.72 5.88
C PRO A 144 25.49 5.65 5.28
N THR A 145 26.32 5.16 4.35
CA THR A 145 27.41 5.94 3.75
C THR A 145 27.00 6.71 2.50
N LEU A 146 25.79 6.47 1.96
CA LEU A 146 25.23 7.17 0.81
C LEU A 146 24.85 8.62 1.17
N ARG A 147 25.78 9.55 0.95
CA ARG A 147 25.64 10.99 1.22
C ARG A 147 24.71 11.76 0.26
N ASP A 148 24.32 11.17 -0.87
CA ASP A 148 23.54 11.84 -1.92
C ASP A 148 22.02 11.60 -1.80
N CYS A 149 21.60 11.08 -0.66
CA CYS A 149 20.20 10.90 -0.34
C CYS A 149 19.66 12.18 0.33
N THR A 150 18.75 12.89 -0.33
CA THR A 150 18.10 14.08 0.24
C THR A 150 17.05 13.64 1.28
N GLN A 151 17.46 13.52 2.54
CA GLN A 151 16.54 13.56 3.67
C GLN A 151 16.20 15.04 3.90
N TRP A 152 14.91 15.40 3.91
CA TRP A 152 14.50 16.77 4.21
C TRP A 152 14.83 17.08 5.67
N GLU A 153 15.93 17.83 5.86
CA GLU A 153 16.37 18.53 7.08
C GLU A 153 16.41 17.74 8.39
N THR A 154 17.56 17.13 8.71
CA THR A 154 18.05 17.23 10.10
C THR A 154 18.52 18.67 10.30
N ARG A 155 17.67 19.53 10.87
CA ARG A 155 18.14 20.80 11.44
C ARG A 155 19.13 20.46 12.56
N THR A 156 20.41 20.49 12.25
CA THR A 156 21.46 20.65 13.25
C THR A 156 21.24 22.00 13.92
N ASN A 157 20.52 22.00 15.04
CA ASN A 157 20.64 23.07 16.02
C ASN A 157 22.05 22.97 16.63
N LEU A 158 23.02 23.54 15.93
CA LEU A 158 24.30 23.91 16.54
C LEU A 158 24.08 25.26 17.22
N LYS A 159 24.01 25.21 18.56
CA LYS A 159 24.32 26.37 19.41
C LYS A 159 25.82 26.56 19.47
#